data_AF-A0ABD5DGJ8-F1
#
_entry.id   AF-A0ABD5DGJ8-F1
#
_cell.length_a   1.000
_cell.length_b   1.000
_cell.length_c   1.000
_cell.angle_alpha   90.00
_cell.angle_beta   90.00
_cell.angle_gamma   90.00
#
_symmetry.space_group_name_H-M   'P 1'
#
loop_
_entity.id
_entity.type
_entity.pdbx_description
1 polymer ?
#
loop_
_entity_poly.entity_id
_entity_poly.type
_entity_poly.pdbx_seq_one_letter_code
_entity_poly.pdbx_strand_id
1 'polypeptide(L)' 'APQGKKAFYSSGVQVGYGVGLLLSTGLVSLISSLTSDQQFLSWGWRLPFLFSVVLVLIALWIRNGMAESQEFEAQQSQD' A
#
# COMPACT_ATOMS: atom_id res chain seq x y z
N ALA A 1 3.50 -19.58 10.80
CA ALA A 1 2.02 -19.63 10.75
C ALA A 1 1.52 -21.07 10.63
N PRO A 2 0.43 -21.48 11.33
CA PRO A 2 -0.07 -22.86 11.40
C PRO A 2 -0.60 -23.36 10.05
N GLN A 3 -0.56 -24.67 9.82
CA GLN A 3 -1.00 -25.30 8.57
C GLN A 3 -2.51 -25.04 8.35
N GLY A 4 -2.85 -24.41 7.21
CA GLY A 4 -4.24 -24.19 6.79
C GLY A 4 -4.69 -22.74 6.64
N LYS A 5 -4.03 -21.75 7.29
CA LYS A 5 -4.41 -20.32 7.15
C LYS A 5 -3.49 -19.48 6.26
N LYS A 6 -2.41 -20.06 5.75
CA LYS A 6 -1.44 -19.38 4.86
C LYS A 6 -2.08 -18.77 3.60
N ALA A 7 -3.08 -19.42 3.01
CA ALA A 7 -3.79 -18.92 1.82
C ALA A 7 -4.63 -17.65 2.08
N PHE A 8 -5.15 -17.48 3.31
CA PHE A 8 -5.90 -16.28 3.70
C PHE A 8 -4.97 -15.09 3.98
N TYR A 9 -3.76 -15.34 4.47
CA TYR A 9 -2.74 -14.30 4.62
C TYR A 9 -2.05 -13.97 3.29
N SER A 10 -1.92 -14.93 2.35
CA SER A 10 -1.38 -14.66 1.01
C SER A 10 -2.36 -13.95 0.09
N SER A 11 -3.67 -14.16 0.25
CA SER A 11 -4.68 -13.42 -0.52
C SER A 11 -4.68 -11.93 -0.21
N GLY A 12 -4.21 -11.52 0.98
CA GLY A 12 -4.05 -10.11 1.35
C GLY A 12 -3.14 -9.33 0.39
N VAL A 13 -2.11 -9.96 -0.18
CA VAL A 13 -1.23 -9.33 -1.18
C VAL A 13 -1.96 -9.15 -2.51
N GLN A 14 -2.75 -10.14 -2.93
CA GLN A 14 -3.49 -10.11 -4.19
C GLN A 14 -4.67 -9.14 -4.15
N VAL A 15 -5.37 -9.07 -3.00
CA VAL A 15 -6.37 -8.04 -2.71
C VAL A 15 -5.71 -6.67 -2.65
N GLY A 16 -4.54 -6.55 -2.02
CA GLY A 16 -3.76 -5.30 -1.96
C GLY A 16 -3.42 -4.75 -3.33
N TYR A 17 -3.04 -5.61 -4.28
CA TYR A 17 -2.80 -5.21 -5.67
C TYR A 17 -4.06 -4.64 -6.34
N GLY A 18 -5.20 -5.35 -6.23
CA GLY A 18 -6.47 -4.89 -6.81
C GLY A 18 -6.94 -3.57 -6.22
N VAL A 19 -6.86 -3.42 -4.89
CA VAL A 19 -7.21 -2.19 -4.18
C VAL A 19 -6.28 -1.03 -4.57
N GLY A 20 -4.98 -1.29 -4.66
CA GLY A 20 -3.99 -0.29 -5.10
C GLY A 20 -4.24 0.20 -6.53
N LEU A 21 -4.61 -0.71 -7.44
CA LEU A 21 -4.92 -0.37 -8.82
C LEU A 21 -6.20 0.49 -8.92
N LEU A 22 -7.24 0.13 -8.17
CA LEU A 22 -8.50 0.90 -8.11
C LEU A 22 -8.27 2.29 -7.52
N LEU A 23 -7.49 2.39 -6.43
CA LEU A 23 -7.13 3.68 -5.83
C LEU A 23 -6.31 4.54 -6.79
N SER A 24 -5.33 3.96 -7.48
CA SER A 24 -4.52 4.67 -8.48
C SER A 24 -5.37 5.22 -9.62
N THR A 25 -6.20 4.37 -10.23
CA THR A 25 -7.09 4.76 -11.32
C THR A 25 -8.12 5.80 -10.88
N GLY A 26 -8.72 5.60 -9.69
CA GLY A 26 -9.69 6.53 -9.12
C GLY A 26 -9.09 7.89 -8.82
N LEU A 27 -7.87 7.94 -8.27
CA LEU A 27 -7.16 9.18 -7.99
C LEU A 27 -6.84 9.95 -9.28
N VAL A 28 -6.30 9.28 -10.30
CA VAL A 28 -6.00 9.91 -11.59
C VAL A 28 -7.29 10.44 -12.24
N SER A 29 -8.36 9.64 -12.23
CA SER A 29 -9.67 10.06 -12.76
C SER A 29 -10.24 11.27 -12.01
N LEU A 30 -10.10 11.31 -10.68
CA LEU A 30 -10.53 12.44 -9.86
C LEU A 30 -9.70 13.71 -10.15
N ILE A 31 -8.38 13.58 -10.31
CA ILE A 31 -7.53 14.73 -10.63
C ILE A 31 -7.89 15.25 -12.02
N SER A 32 -8.05 14.37 -13.01
CA SER A 32 -8.45 14.76 -14.37
C SER A 32 -9.86 15.34 -14.45
N SER A 33 -10.78 14.98 -13.55
CA SER A 33 -12.12 15.60 -13.52
C SER A 33 -12.16 16.95 -12.81
N LEU A 34 -11.23 17.18 -11.86
CA LEU A 34 -11.12 18.43 -11.11
C LEU A 34 -10.21 19.47 -11.77
N THR A 35 -9.39 19.09 -12.76
CA THR A 35 -8.48 20.01 -13.46
C THR A 35 -8.77 20.06 -14.96
N SER A 36 -8.69 21.26 -15.55
CA SER A 36 -8.61 21.41 -17.00
C SER A 36 -7.24 20.97 -17.52
N ASP A 37 -7.10 20.66 -18.80
CA ASP A 37 -5.83 20.21 -19.40
C ASP A 37 -4.65 21.15 -19.09
N GLN A 38 -4.91 22.46 -19.09
CA GLN A 38 -3.93 23.48 -18.74
C GLN A 38 -3.50 23.43 -17.26
N GLN A 39 -4.44 23.15 -16.36
CA GLN A 39 -4.17 23.02 -14.93
C GLN A 39 -3.45 21.70 -14.61
N PHE A 40 -3.81 20.63 -15.30
CA PHE A 40 -3.15 19.34 -15.16
C PHE A 40 -1.66 19.43 -15.53
N LEU A 41 -1.35 20.03 -16.69
CA LEU A 41 0.03 20.20 -17.16
C LEU A 41 0.83 21.21 -16.33
N SER A 42 0.20 22.26 -15.81
CA SER A 42 0.91 23.24 -14.98
C SER A 42 1.27 22.67 -13.60
N TRP A 43 0.33 22.06 -12.90
CA TRP A 43 0.56 21.58 -11.53
C TRP A 43 -0.16 20.26 -11.16
N GLY A 44 -1.28 19.93 -11.81
CA GLY A 44 -2.11 18.78 -11.44
C GLY A 44 -1.38 17.43 -11.52
N TRP A 45 -0.41 17.26 -12.43
CA TRP A 45 0.39 16.04 -12.54
C TRP A 45 1.21 15.71 -11.28
N ARG A 46 1.40 16.66 -10.35
CA ARG A 46 2.15 16.45 -9.10
C ARG A 46 1.31 15.82 -7.99
N LEU A 47 -0.01 15.96 -8.02
CA LEU A 47 -0.94 15.40 -7.03
C LEU A 47 -0.79 13.87 -6.83
N PRO A 48 -0.65 13.04 -7.88
CA PRO A 48 -0.45 11.59 -7.72
C PRO A 48 0.83 11.25 -6.94
N PHE A 49 1.90 12.02 -7.14
CA PHE A 49 3.17 11.83 -6.43
C PHE A 49 3.09 12.26 -4.97
N LEU A 50 2.37 13.34 -4.66
CA LEU A 50 2.14 13.72 -3.26
C LEU A 50 1.28 12.67 -2.53
N PHE A 51 0.29 12.12 -3.23
CA PHE A 51 -0.54 11.04 -2.68
C PHE A 51 0.27 9.77 -2.42
N SER A 52 1.24 9.44 -3.28
CA SER A 52 2.10 8.27 -3.05
C SER A 52 2.93 8.40 -1.78
N VAL A 53 3.36 9.60 -1.38
CA VAL A 53 4.02 9.84 -0.09
C VAL A 53 3.11 9.45 1.08
N VAL A 54 1.83 9.83 1.02
CA VAL A 54 0.84 9.47 2.05
C VAL A 54 0.66 7.95 2.12
N LEU A 55 0.56 7.28 0.96
CA LEU A 55 0.46 5.81 0.91
C LEU A 55 1.71 5.13 1.46
N VAL A 56 2.91 5.67 1.19
CA VAL A 56 4.17 5.17 1.74
C VAL A 56 4.20 5.34 3.26
N LEU A 57 3.76 6.48 3.79
CA LEU A 57 3.68 6.69 5.24
C LEU A 57 2.71 5.69 5.89
N ILE A 58 1.55 5.44 5.27
CA ILE A 58 0.61 4.42 5.73
C ILE A 58 1.24 3.03 5.68
N ALA A 59 1.93 2.69 4.59
CA ALA A 59 2.62 1.40 4.45
C ALA A 59 3.73 1.22 5.50
N LEU A 60 4.49 2.27 5.79
CA LEU A 60 5.50 2.28 6.85
C LEU A 60 4.86 2.15 8.23
N TRP A 61 3.74 2.82 8.48
CA TRP A 61 3.00 2.70 9.73
C TRP A 61 2.47 1.29 9.96
N ILE A 62 1.86 0.68 8.93
CA ILE A 62 1.44 -0.73 8.97
C ILE A 62 2.64 -1.64 9.22
N ARG A 63 3.77 -1.39 8.55
CA ARG A 63 5.00 -2.16 8.74
C ARG A 63 5.54 -2.05 10.17
N ASN A 64 5.42 -0.89 10.80
CA ASN A 64 5.89 -0.65 12.17
C ASN A 64 5.01 -1.35 13.23
N GLY A 65 3.79 -1.73 12.88
CA GLY A 65 2.88 -2.49 13.75
C GLY A 65 3.00 -4.02 13.63
N MET A 66 3.75 -4.52 12.63
CA MET A 66 4.09 -5.94 12.60
C MET A 66 5.19 -6.21 13.63
N ALA A 67 4.78 -6.60 14.84
CA ALA A 67 5.66 -7.23 15.80
C ALA A 67 6.36 -8.43 15.12
N GLU A 68 7.67 -8.53 15.33
CA GLU A 68 8.53 -9.60 14.81
C GLU A 68 7.83 -10.95 15.03
N SER A 69 7.71 -11.75 13.97
CA SER A 69 7.03 -13.04 14.04
C SER A 69 7.61 -13.89 15.16
N GLN A 70 6.78 -14.55 15.97
CA GLN A 70 7.22 -15.50 17.03
C GLN A 70 8.19 -16.58 16.50
N GLU A 71 8.24 -16.79 15.19
CA GLU A 71 9.23 -17.63 14.52
C GLU A 71 10.69 -17.13 14.68
N PHE A 72 10.92 -15.84 14.93
CA PHE A 72 12.25 -15.23 15.12
C PHE A 72 12.75 -15.41 16.57
N GLU A 73 11.89 -15.23 17.58
CA GLU A 73 12.23 -15.49 18.99
C GLU A 73 12.53 -16.98 19.28
N ALA A 74 11.84 -17.89 18.58
CA ALA A 74 12.08 -19.33 18.71
C ALA A 74 13.42 -19.80 18.11
N GLN A 75 14.00 -19.04 17.16
CA GLN A 75 15.33 -19.33 16.61
C GLN A 75 16.46 -18.72 17.47
N GLN A 76 16.21 -17.61 18.15
CA GLN A 76 17.21 -16.96 19.01
C GLN A 76 17.47 -17.70 20.33
N SER A 77 16.59 -18.64 20.70
CA SER A 77 16.71 -19.47 21.91
C SER A 77 17.30 -20.86 21.65
N GLN A 78 17.78 -21.14 20.43
CA GLN A 78 18.49 -22.39 20.06
C GLN A 78 19.99 -22.21 19.79
N ASP A 79 20.55 -21.01 19.96
CA ASP A 79 22.00 -20.74 19.98
C ASP A 79 22.55 -20.63 21.41
#